data_AF-A0A8H3CSJ6-F1
#
_entry.id   AF-A0A8H3CSJ6-F1
#
_cell.length_a   1.000
_cell.length_b   1.000
_cell.length_c   1.000
_cell.angle_alpha   90.00
_cell.angle_beta   90.00
_cell.angle_gamma   90.00
#
_symmetry.space_group_name_H-M   'P 1'
#
loop_
_entity.id
_entity.type
_entity.pdbx_description
1 polymer ?
#
loop_
_entity_poly.entity_id
_entity_poly.type
_entity_poly.pdbx_seq_one_letter_code
_entity_poly.pdbx_strand_id
1 'polypeptide(L)'
;MSYSQVPTTEEDRGFLACLYKNPDSSSGGQQFKRLHQWRPISWNPFDLCDDDGILRGEGEHHIELEGLLENPQQSYTNVALPVAKSKPLRNPGPTWVNLFYDLAWTATFSSLTQNGEFDSTWDTVSYAVFFVVVWWLWASQALYDMNFYTNDWFHLGSIFLQLGVFGLLAATTRGFDVTTYILHSPGMSGVLDPMPMTDITDPDRYNSEMTARVSLRVIAFSIAISRVILLLQHLRVLAYAHFTVRSRRGSAYYVPKSLHIPPIGLVISTALFFIAWGITRSEFGARVSGARLKYILWASGLVIEIFSYTQMPRNGWLWKWLWGGGDSHLGKPLGPMAPAASKLTTTSISSRTLELPIPHSNVTLRSRLEGITTIILGEGINGIAGTLYSIISAPGLEGPVVANIICSGFIVYFLAYLYFEGPSSGHVDPNDATRRKVYWLLLHLPFLLCIVLLLQGVKNQFLLTSFLSTARTIAGDLENIDKDLLVIWSQSNLRSNMTLTRQLVNYGISWSQEYDMLVQNMTSASGGSLQLNISAPLTDNQKEDLYIWHWRLSLRALIRIYEIFMGPHSVSPETQSRINDYYQNETAPQHDHHTPSDSFADLNYYQVGGAFLTPDSSMFQVPN
;
A
#
# COMPACT_ATOMS: atom_id res chain seq x y z
N MET A 1 -14.11 61.92 57.78
CA MET A 1 -12.64 62.05 57.68
C MET A 1 -12.09 60.73 57.17
N SER A 2 -11.28 60.78 56.11
CA SER A 2 -10.72 59.66 55.34
C SER A 2 -10.03 58.60 56.18
N TYR A 3 -10.08 57.34 55.71
CA TYR A 3 -8.88 56.50 55.55
C TYR A 3 -9.05 55.55 54.35
N SER A 4 -7.91 55.35 53.68
CA SER A 4 -7.65 54.61 52.45
C SER A 4 -7.02 53.24 52.76
N GLN A 5 -6.91 52.40 51.73
CA GLN A 5 -6.01 51.24 51.50
C GLN A 5 -6.56 49.84 51.82
N VAL A 6 -6.34 48.77 51.04
CA VAL A 6 -5.65 48.45 49.76
C VAL A 6 -6.14 47.04 49.36
N PRO A 7 -6.15 46.62 48.07
CA PRO A 7 -6.64 45.31 47.64
C PRO A 7 -5.63 44.19 47.95
N THR A 8 -6.11 43.06 48.46
CA THR A 8 -5.31 41.87 48.75
C THR A 8 -4.91 41.13 47.47
N THR A 9 -3.64 40.79 47.42
CA THR A 9 -2.88 40.10 46.39
C THR A 9 -3.35 38.68 46.09
N GLU A 10 -3.13 38.30 44.82
CA GLU A 10 -3.10 36.94 44.30
C GLU A 10 -2.23 36.00 45.17
N GLU A 11 -2.73 34.81 45.47
CA GLU A 11 -1.96 33.55 45.41
C GLU A 11 -2.89 32.34 45.53
N ASP A 12 -2.44 31.21 44.98
CA ASP A 12 -2.99 29.85 45.07
C ASP A 12 -4.25 29.48 44.26
N ARG A 13 -4.09 29.45 42.93
CA ARG A 13 -4.78 28.43 42.11
C ARG A 13 -3.84 27.25 41.89
N GLY A 14 -3.97 26.24 42.74
CA GLY A 14 -3.18 25.01 42.66
C GLY A 14 -3.32 24.26 41.32
N PHE A 15 -2.26 23.54 40.96
CA PHE A 15 -2.13 22.69 39.76
C PHE A 15 -3.35 21.77 39.50
N LEU A 16 -4.03 21.33 40.57
CA LEU A 16 -5.24 20.50 40.51
C LEU A 16 -6.49 21.24 40.01
N ALA A 17 -6.57 22.57 40.15
CA ALA A 17 -7.69 23.36 39.61
C ALA A 17 -7.67 23.44 38.07
N CYS A 18 -6.50 23.24 37.44
CA CYS A 18 -6.38 23.11 35.99
C CYS A 18 -6.93 21.76 35.50
N LEU A 19 -6.79 20.70 36.31
CA LEU A 19 -7.26 19.34 35.99
C LEU A 19 -8.78 19.17 36.17
N TYR A 20 -9.42 19.98 37.02
CA TYR A 20 -10.86 19.94 37.27
C TYR A 20 -11.68 20.98 36.48
N LYS A 21 -11.05 21.74 35.58
CA LYS A 21 -11.78 22.62 34.69
C LYS A 21 -12.54 21.76 33.68
N ASN A 22 -13.85 21.67 33.89
CA ASN A 22 -14.78 21.01 32.97
C ASN A 22 -14.50 21.52 31.53
N PRO A 23 -14.05 20.65 30.60
CA PRO A 23 -13.57 21.07 29.27
C PRO A 23 -14.66 21.67 28.37
N ASP A 24 -15.90 21.72 28.86
CA ASP A 24 -17.09 22.17 28.16
C ASP A 24 -17.41 23.65 28.35
N SER A 25 -16.64 24.41 29.13
CA SER A 25 -17.15 25.66 29.72
C SER A 25 -16.76 26.99 29.06
N SER A 26 -15.99 27.10 27.98
CA SER A 26 -15.67 28.47 27.48
C SER A 26 -15.12 28.69 26.06
N SER A 27 -15.21 27.76 25.11
CA SER A 27 -14.98 28.18 23.72
C SER A 27 -15.76 27.34 22.72
N GLY A 28 -16.62 27.99 21.93
CA GLY A 28 -17.25 27.38 20.75
C GLY A 28 -16.22 26.75 19.81
N GLY A 29 -14.97 27.25 19.82
CA GLY A 29 -13.84 26.64 19.12
C GLY A 29 -13.44 25.24 19.60
N GLN A 30 -13.50 24.93 20.90
CA GLN A 30 -13.20 23.58 21.42
C GLN A 30 -14.34 22.59 21.18
N GLN A 31 -15.59 23.05 21.21
CA GLN A 31 -16.76 22.24 20.86
C GLN A 31 -16.81 21.93 19.36
N PHE A 32 -16.51 22.93 18.52
CA PHE A 32 -16.30 22.77 17.07
C PHE A 32 -15.14 21.80 16.77
N LYS A 33 -14.02 21.89 17.50
CA LYS A 33 -12.89 20.96 17.41
C LYS A 33 -13.28 19.52 17.76
N ARG A 34 -14.12 19.32 18.78
CA ARG A 34 -14.61 17.98 19.17
C ARG A 34 -15.56 17.38 18.13
N LEU A 35 -16.45 18.18 17.56
CA LEU A 35 -17.34 17.76 16.47
C LEU A 35 -16.56 17.38 15.20
N HIS A 36 -15.40 18.00 14.95
CA HIS A 36 -14.48 17.60 13.88
C HIS A 36 -13.62 16.37 14.21
N GLN A 37 -13.37 16.06 15.49
CA GLN A 37 -12.68 14.83 15.90
C GLN A 37 -13.54 13.58 15.65
N TRP A 38 -14.86 13.70 15.79
CA TRP A 38 -15.80 12.63 15.45
C TRP A 38 -16.20 12.73 13.98
N ARG A 39 -15.40 12.15 13.08
CA ARG A 39 -15.81 11.96 11.69
C ARG A 39 -17.09 11.12 11.68
N PRO A 40 -18.21 11.59 11.09
CA PRO A 40 -19.33 10.71 10.86
C PRO A 40 -18.98 9.71 9.75
N ILE A 41 -19.76 8.63 9.70
CA ILE A 41 -19.53 7.50 8.80
C ILE A 41 -19.53 7.95 7.33
N SER A 42 -20.39 8.90 6.97
CA SER A 42 -20.54 9.43 5.61
C SER A 42 -21.11 10.84 5.62
N TRP A 43 -20.65 11.69 4.70
CA TRP A 43 -21.22 13.03 4.46
C TRP A 43 -21.88 13.11 3.08
N ASN A 44 -22.83 14.02 2.92
CA ASN A 44 -23.40 14.33 1.62
C ASN A 44 -22.49 15.34 0.88
N PRO A 45 -21.88 14.99 -0.27
CA PRO A 45 -21.03 15.91 -1.03
C PRO A 45 -21.80 17.09 -1.65
N PHE A 46 -23.12 16.99 -1.75
CA PHE A 46 -23.98 18.04 -2.32
C PHE A 46 -24.51 19.03 -1.28
N ASP A 47 -24.11 18.90 -0.02
CA ASP A 47 -24.44 19.85 1.05
C ASP A 47 -23.41 20.99 1.06
N LEU A 48 -23.64 21.98 0.20
CA LEU A 48 -22.76 23.13 -0.01
C LEU A 48 -22.90 24.15 1.14
N CYS A 49 -21.85 24.93 1.43
CA CYS A 49 -22.01 26.10 2.30
C CYS A 49 -23.05 27.07 1.71
N ASP A 50 -24.06 27.39 2.50
CA ASP A 50 -24.82 28.62 2.34
C ASP A 50 -23.95 29.76 2.90
N ASP A 51 -23.83 30.86 2.15
CA ASP A 51 -22.99 32.03 2.47
C ASP A 51 -23.58 32.87 3.63
N ASP A 52 -24.31 32.24 4.54
CA ASP A 52 -24.94 32.89 5.67
C ASP A 52 -23.98 32.80 6.86
N GLY A 53 -22.83 33.47 6.70
CA GLY A 53 -22.00 33.90 7.81
C GLY A 53 -22.71 34.97 8.63
N ILE A 54 -23.79 34.60 9.33
CA ILE A 54 -24.37 35.42 10.39
C ILE A 54 -24.58 34.53 11.61
N LEU A 55 -23.92 34.94 12.69
CA LEU A 55 -24.13 34.52 14.08
C LEU A 55 -25.61 34.18 14.33
N ARG A 56 -25.95 32.89 14.45
CA ARG A 56 -27.14 32.47 15.21
C ARG A 56 -26.79 32.58 16.70
N GLY A 57 -26.82 33.81 17.19
CA GLY A 57 -27.17 34.10 18.57
C GLY A 57 -28.61 33.65 18.82
N GLU A 58 -28.87 33.35 20.08
CA GLU A 58 -30.06 32.71 20.62
C GLU A 58 -31.38 33.41 20.26
N GLY A 59 -32.45 32.64 20.37
CA GLY A 59 -33.75 32.91 19.78
C GLY A 59 -34.49 34.14 20.29
N GLU A 60 -35.44 34.56 19.46
CA GLU A 60 -36.73 35.02 19.96
C GLU A 60 -37.81 34.79 18.88
N HIS A 61 -38.96 34.41 19.39
CA HIS A 61 -40.17 33.96 18.72
C HIS A 61 -40.99 35.13 18.16
N HIS A 62 -41.75 34.85 17.08
CA HIS A 62 -42.96 35.57 16.62
C HIS A 62 -42.73 37.05 16.20
N ILE A 63 -43.05 37.48 14.98
CA ILE A 63 -44.40 37.72 14.47
C ILE A 63 -44.31 37.79 12.94
N GLU A 64 -45.10 36.97 12.26
CA GLU A 64 -45.40 37.08 10.83
C GLU A 64 -46.86 37.56 10.74
N LEU A 65 -47.09 38.85 10.47
CA LEU A 65 -48.25 39.36 9.73
C LEU A 65 -48.12 40.88 9.55
N GLU A 66 -48.56 41.35 8.38
CA GLU A 66 -48.72 42.75 7.95
C GLU A 66 -47.48 43.42 7.32
N GLY A 67 -47.53 43.56 6.00
CA GLY A 67 -46.59 44.42 5.27
C GLY A 67 -46.34 44.10 3.80
N LEU A 68 -47.19 43.35 3.10
CA LEU A 68 -47.09 43.18 1.64
C LEU A 68 -48.45 43.30 0.95
N LEU A 69 -49.06 44.47 1.09
CA LEU A 69 -49.99 45.01 0.11
C LEU A 69 -49.49 46.41 -0.27
N GLU A 70 -48.64 46.50 -1.29
CA GLU A 70 -48.73 47.60 -2.26
C GLU A 70 -47.89 47.34 -3.52
N ASN A 71 -48.56 47.52 -4.66
CA ASN A 71 -48.07 47.78 -6.02
C ASN A 71 -47.71 46.61 -6.97
N PRO A 72 -48.62 46.25 -7.89
CA PRO A 72 -48.34 45.35 -9.01
C PRO A 72 -48.09 46.15 -10.30
N GLN A 73 -46.83 46.44 -10.63
CA GLN A 73 -46.40 46.69 -12.02
C GLN A 73 -44.88 46.83 -12.10
N GLN A 74 -44.19 45.81 -12.61
CA GLN A 74 -43.03 46.01 -13.51
C GLN A 74 -42.57 44.70 -14.16
N SER A 75 -42.80 44.67 -15.47
CA SER A 75 -42.08 44.01 -16.56
C SER A 75 -41.26 42.74 -16.29
N TYR A 76 -41.75 41.65 -16.87
CA TYR A 76 -41.01 40.46 -17.24
C TYR A 76 -39.74 40.82 -18.04
N THR A 77 -38.58 40.67 -17.41
CA THR A 77 -37.30 40.69 -18.12
C THR A 77 -36.43 39.55 -17.60
N ASN A 78 -36.25 38.53 -18.45
CA ASN A 78 -35.15 37.56 -18.46
C ASN A 78 -34.66 37.02 -17.11
N VAL A 79 -35.29 35.93 -16.65
CA VAL A 79 -34.66 35.03 -15.68
C VAL A 79 -33.49 34.33 -16.38
N ALA A 80 -32.31 34.93 -16.31
CA ALA A 80 -31.08 34.20 -16.56
C ALA A 80 -31.01 33.06 -15.53
N LEU A 81 -31.00 31.80 -15.99
CA LEU A 81 -30.67 30.67 -15.14
C LEU A 81 -29.36 31.00 -14.42
N PRO A 82 -29.30 30.95 -13.08
CA PRO A 82 -28.06 31.20 -12.37
C PRO A 82 -27.07 30.13 -12.81
N VAL A 83 -26.05 30.54 -13.56
CA VAL A 83 -24.87 29.72 -13.80
C VAL A 83 -24.25 29.52 -12.42
N ALA A 84 -24.56 28.39 -11.79
CA ALA A 84 -24.04 28.03 -10.49
C ALA A 84 -22.51 27.98 -10.60
N LYS A 85 -21.84 28.99 -10.06
CA LYS A 85 -20.40 28.91 -9.79
C LYS A 85 -20.20 27.69 -8.89
N SER A 86 -19.25 26.82 -9.24
CA SER A 86 -18.89 25.67 -8.41
C SER A 86 -18.50 26.16 -7.02
N LYS A 87 -19.37 25.93 -6.03
CA LYS A 87 -19.05 26.25 -4.64
C LYS A 87 -17.99 25.27 -4.13
N PRO A 88 -17.00 25.72 -3.35
CA PRO A 88 -16.03 24.82 -2.73
C PRO A 88 -16.75 23.82 -1.81
N LEU A 89 -16.21 22.60 -1.71
CA LEU A 89 -16.71 21.58 -0.81
C LEU A 89 -16.68 22.09 0.64
N ARG A 90 -17.71 21.76 1.42
CA ARG A 90 -17.91 22.22 2.80
C ARG A 90 -16.77 21.80 3.74
N ASN A 91 -16.12 20.66 3.46
CA ASN A 91 -14.95 20.17 4.19
C ASN A 91 -13.92 19.60 3.22
N PRO A 92 -12.97 20.42 2.72
CA PRO A 92 -11.79 19.85 2.09
C PRO A 92 -11.08 19.01 3.16
N GLY A 93 -11.00 17.69 2.96
CA GLY A 93 -10.36 16.84 3.95
C GLY A 93 -8.85 17.04 4.01
N PRO A 94 -8.18 16.34 4.93
CA PRO A 94 -6.81 16.65 5.30
C PRO A 94 -5.83 16.32 4.17
N THR A 95 -4.93 17.27 3.90
CA THR A 95 -3.94 17.20 2.82
C THR A 95 -3.02 15.99 2.91
N TRP A 96 -2.76 15.47 4.12
CA TRP A 96 -1.85 14.35 4.34
C TRP A 96 -2.35 13.04 3.73
N VAL A 97 -3.66 12.80 3.70
CA VAL A 97 -4.23 11.53 3.20
C VAL A 97 -3.95 11.38 1.71
N ASN A 98 -4.13 12.47 0.95
CA ASN A 98 -3.82 12.51 -0.48
C ASN A 98 -2.31 12.38 -0.72
N LEU A 99 -1.49 13.06 0.09
CA LEU A 99 -0.03 12.96 0.01
C LEU A 99 0.47 11.53 0.28
N PHE A 100 -0.17 10.82 1.22
CA PHE A 100 0.17 9.46 1.56
C PHE A 100 -0.22 8.47 0.46
N TYR A 101 -1.36 8.71 -0.20
CA TYR A 101 -1.77 7.97 -1.39
C TYR A 101 -0.79 8.17 -2.55
N ASP A 102 -0.36 9.42 -2.80
CA ASP A 102 0.64 9.76 -3.82
C ASP A 102 1.98 9.05 -3.55
N LEU A 103 2.37 8.95 -2.28
CA LEU A 103 3.59 8.27 -1.86
C LEU A 103 3.53 6.75 -2.05
N ALA A 104 2.38 6.12 -1.87
CA ALA A 104 2.23 4.69 -2.16
C ALA A 104 2.29 4.39 -3.65
N TRP A 105 1.77 5.30 -4.48
CA TRP A 105 1.95 5.24 -5.93
C TRP A 105 3.44 5.33 -6.30
N THR A 106 4.21 6.26 -5.73
CA THR A 106 5.66 6.36 -6.02
C THR A 106 6.44 5.14 -5.53
N ALA A 107 6.07 4.55 -4.39
CA ALA A 107 6.69 3.32 -3.89
C ALA A 107 6.54 2.13 -4.87
N THR A 108 5.39 2.03 -5.54
CA THR A 108 5.15 1.01 -6.58
C THR A 108 6.16 1.11 -7.73
N PHE A 109 6.49 2.34 -8.12
CA PHE A 109 7.45 2.61 -9.18
C PHE A 109 8.91 2.43 -8.74
N SER A 110 9.22 2.81 -7.50
CA SER A 110 10.52 2.58 -6.87
C SER A 110 10.87 1.09 -6.91
N SER A 111 9.93 0.23 -6.50
CA SER A 111 10.09 -1.23 -6.56
C SER A 111 10.36 -1.73 -7.98
N LEU A 112 9.61 -1.27 -8.99
CA LEU A 112 9.83 -1.68 -10.37
C LEU A 112 11.21 -1.23 -10.89
N THR A 113 11.64 -0.02 -10.56
CA THR A 113 12.90 0.57 -11.05
C THR A 113 14.13 -0.02 -10.37
N GLN A 114 14.05 -0.33 -9.08
CA GLN A 114 15.15 -0.94 -8.32
C GLN A 114 15.41 -2.40 -8.70
N ASN A 115 14.40 -3.10 -9.21
CA ASN A 115 14.45 -4.54 -9.45
C ASN A 115 14.39 -4.94 -10.93
N GLY A 116 14.32 -3.97 -11.86
CA GLY A 116 14.28 -4.22 -13.29
C GLY A 116 15.70 -4.24 -13.89
N GLU A 117 16.08 -5.35 -14.50
CA GLU A 117 17.24 -5.40 -15.41
C GLU A 117 16.77 -4.86 -16.77
N PHE A 118 17.20 -3.65 -17.14
CA PHE A 118 16.84 -3.02 -18.41
C PHE A 118 17.75 -3.49 -19.55
N ASP A 119 17.85 -4.81 -19.71
CA ASP A 119 18.79 -5.42 -20.64
C ASP A 119 18.24 -5.49 -22.07
N SER A 120 16.90 -5.54 -22.23
CA SER A 120 16.25 -5.59 -23.54
C SER A 120 15.31 -4.41 -23.82
N THR A 121 15.08 -4.16 -25.10
CA THR A 121 14.09 -3.16 -25.55
C THR A 121 12.67 -3.51 -25.11
N TRP A 122 12.36 -4.79 -24.96
CA TRP A 122 11.05 -5.27 -24.53
C TRP A 122 10.80 -5.01 -23.05
N ASP A 123 11.83 -5.07 -22.21
CA ASP A 123 11.73 -4.73 -20.78
C ASP A 123 11.34 -3.24 -20.60
N THR A 124 11.89 -2.36 -21.45
CA THR A 124 11.54 -0.93 -21.46
C THR A 124 10.07 -0.72 -21.88
N VAL A 125 9.59 -1.47 -22.87
CA VAL A 125 8.17 -1.41 -23.29
C VAL A 125 7.26 -1.93 -22.18
N SER A 126 7.61 -3.05 -21.57
CA SER A 126 6.88 -3.64 -20.44
C SER A 126 6.78 -2.68 -19.26
N TYR A 127 7.88 -1.99 -18.95
CA TYR A 127 7.93 -0.92 -17.96
C TYR A 127 7.00 0.25 -18.32
N ALA A 128 7.07 0.76 -19.56
CA ALA A 128 6.26 1.89 -20.00
C ALA A 128 4.75 1.56 -19.95
N VAL A 129 4.37 0.35 -20.37
CA VAL A 129 2.99 -0.13 -20.29
C VAL A 129 2.53 -0.17 -18.83
N PHE A 130 3.32 -0.77 -17.95
CA PHE A 130 3.00 -0.83 -16.52
C PHE A 130 2.84 0.56 -15.91
N PHE A 131 3.76 1.48 -16.23
CA PHE A 131 3.70 2.87 -15.78
C PHE A 131 2.38 3.54 -16.19
N VAL A 132 1.95 3.41 -17.44
CA VAL A 132 0.69 4.01 -17.91
C VAL A 132 -0.52 3.43 -17.17
N VAL A 133 -0.55 2.12 -16.91
CA VAL A 133 -1.65 1.48 -16.17
C VAL A 133 -1.71 1.99 -14.71
N VAL A 134 -0.59 2.00 -14.02
CA VAL A 134 -0.50 2.43 -12.61
C VAL A 134 -0.69 3.92 -12.46
N TRP A 135 -0.18 4.73 -13.40
CA TRP A 135 -0.47 6.16 -13.47
C TRP A 135 -1.96 6.41 -13.67
N TRP A 136 -2.64 5.66 -14.54
CA TRP A 136 -4.08 5.80 -14.71
C TRP A 136 -4.87 5.38 -13.46
N LEU A 137 -4.45 4.31 -12.77
CA LEU A 137 -5.01 3.93 -11.46
C LEU A 137 -4.99 5.13 -10.49
N TRP A 138 -3.83 5.77 -10.34
CA TRP A 138 -3.67 6.96 -9.51
C TRP A 138 -4.51 8.15 -10.01
N ALA A 139 -4.44 8.47 -11.31
CA ALA A 139 -5.13 9.63 -11.88
C ALA A 139 -6.66 9.51 -11.74
N SER A 140 -7.22 8.32 -11.97
CA SER A 140 -8.66 8.05 -11.84
C SER A 140 -9.17 8.27 -10.40
N GLN A 141 -8.36 7.93 -9.40
CA GLN A 141 -8.65 8.15 -7.98
C GLN A 141 -8.50 9.63 -7.61
N ALA A 142 -7.40 10.27 -8.01
CA ALA A 142 -7.16 11.69 -7.75
C ALA A 142 -8.27 12.57 -8.34
N LEU A 143 -8.73 12.26 -9.55
CA LEU A 143 -9.87 12.96 -10.18
C LEU A 143 -11.17 12.78 -9.41
N TYR A 144 -11.39 11.64 -8.77
CA TYR A 144 -12.54 11.45 -7.88
C TYR A 144 -12.40 12.30 -6.61
N ASP A 145 -11.24 12.23 -5.95
CA ASP A 145 -11.01 12.94 -4.69
C ASP A 145 -11.06 14.46 -4.86
N MET A 146 -10.58 15.00 -5.97
CA MET A 146 -10.70 16.44 -6.29
C MET A 146 -12.15 16.94 -6.35
N ASN A 147 -13.09 16.07 -6.76
CA ASN A 147 -14.48 16.48 -7.00
C ASN A 147 -15.43 16.12 -5.85
N PHE A 148 -15.17 15.03 -5.13
CA PHE A 148 -16.16 14.43 -4.22
C PHE A 148 -15.62 14.06 -2.82
N TYR A 149 -14.37 14.39 -2.49
CA TYR A 149 -13.80 14.04 -1.19
C TYR A 149 -14.44 14.83 -0.04
N THR A 150 -15.09 14.13 0.90
CA THR A 150 -15.87 14.74 2.00
C THR A 150 -15.33 14.46 3.40
N ASN A 151 -14.06 14.07 3.53
CA ASN A 151 -13.38 13.86 4.81
C ASN A 151 -14.14 12.96 5.83
N ASP A 152 -14.60 11.79 5.40
CA ASP A 152 -15.40 10.87 6.22
C ASP A 152 -14.71 9.50 6.38
N TRP A 153 -15.23 8.66 7.28
CA TRP A 153 -14.68 7.32 7.50
C TRP A 153 -14.73 6.45 6.24
N PHE A 154 -15.72 6.64 5.38
CA PHE A 154 -15.81 5.91 4.12
C PHE A 154 -14.65 6.24 3.18
N HIS A 155 -14.37 7.53 2.90
CA HIS A 155 -13.24 7.91 2.05
C HIS A 155 -11.91 7.53 2.69
N LEU A 156 -11.80 7.72 4.00
CA LEU A 156 -10.61 7.36 4.77
C LEU A 156 -10.31 5.85 4.67
N GLY A 157 -11.32 4.99 4.89
CA GLY A 157 -11.20 3.55 4.70
C GLY A 157 -10.98 3.15 3.23
N SER A 158 -11.58 3.86 2.29
CA SER A 158 -11.37 3.62 0.85
C SER A 158 -9.93 3.90 0.43
N ILE A 159 -9.33 4.99 0.92
CA ILE A 159 -7.93 5.32 0.64
C ILE A 159 -6.99 4.31 1.29
N PHE A 160 -7.33 3.78 2.47
CA PHE A 160 -6.61 2.66 3.07
C PHE A 160 -6.63 1.39 2.19
N LEU A 161 -7.79 1.04 1.63
CA LEU A 161 -7.88 -0.09 0.70
C LEU A 161 -7.06 0.17 -0.58
N GLN A 162 -7.12 1.39 -1.10
CA GLN A 162 -6.33 1.85 -2.25
C GLN A 162 -4.82 1.81 -2.00
N LEU A 163 -4.39 2.14 -0.77
CA LEU A 163 -3.01 2.00 -0.31
C LEU A 163 -2.57 0.53 -0.34
N GLY A 164 -3.42 -0.37 0.15
CA GLY A 164 -3.18 -1.81 0.09
C GLY A 164 -3.04 -2.33 -1.34
N VAL A 165 -3.83 -1.79 -2.29
CA VAL A 165 -3.69 -2.11 -3.72
C VAL A 165 -2.31 -1.72 -4.26
N PHE A 166 -1.82 -0.52 -3.97
CA PHE A 166 -0.48 -0.11 -4.42
C PHE A 166 0.63 -0.89 -3.72
N GLY A 167 0.47 -1.23 -2.44
CA GLY A 167 1.39 -2.13 -1.74
C GLY A 167 1.48 -3.52 -2.41
N LEU A 168 0.34 -4.10 -2.80
CA LEU A 168 0.30 -5.37 -3.52
C LEU A 168 0.92 -5.27 -4.93
N LEU A 169 0.69 -4.17 -5.64
CA LEU A 169 1.32 -3.93 -6.94
C LEU A 169 2.84 -3.80 -6.77
N ALA A 170 3.31 -3.00 -5.81
CA ALA A 170 4.73 -2.82 -5.50
C ALA A 170 5.44 -4.14 -5.16
N ALA A 171 4.75 -5.07 -4.51
CA ALA A 171 5.26 -6.39 -4.16
C ALA A 171 5.39 -7.36 -5.34
N THR A 172 4.60 -7.17 -6.40
CA THR A 172 4.45 -8.14 -7.51
C THR A 172 4.96 -7.64 -8.84
N THR A 173 5.55 -6.44 -8.87
CA THR A 173 6.12 -5.81 -10.07
C THR A 173 7.43 -6.44 -10.54
N ARG A 174 8.15 -7.17 -9.67
CA ARG A 174 9.43 -7.79 -10.03
C ARG A 174 9.21 -8.86 -11.12
N GLY A 175 9.94 -8.74 -12.23
CA GLY A 175 9.80 -9.64 -13.37
C GLY A 175 8.51 -9.43 -14.18
N PHE A 176 7.85 -8.27 -14.07
CA PHE A 176 6.72 -7.96 -14.94
C PHE A 176 7.19 -7.76 -16.38
N ASP A 177 6.79 -8.69 -17.24
CA ASP A 177 6.99 -8.58 -18.67
C ASP A 177 5.70 -8.86 -19.46
N VAL A 178 5.42 -7.98 -20.42
CA VAL A 178 4.26 -8.05 -21.30
C VAL A 178 4.47 -9.07 -22.42
N THR A 179 5.72 -9.41 -22.73
CA THR A 179 6.04 -10.40 -23.78
C THR A 179 5.96 -11.85 -23.29
N THR A 180 5.87 -12.04 -21.98
CA THR A 180 5.71 -13.34 -21.34
C THR A 180 4.41 -14.03 -21.80
N TYR A 181 4.54 -15.28 -22.26
CA TYR A 181 3.51 -16.08 -22.94
C TYR A 181 3.10 -15.59 -24.35
N ILE A 182 3.76 -14.55 -24.89
CA ILE A 182 3.57 -14.07 -26.27
C ILE A 182 4.81 -14.38 -27.11
N LEU A 183 5.99 -14.01 -26.62
CA LEU A 183 7.28 -14.19 -27.31
C LEU A 183 8.19 -15.20 -26.61
N HIS A 184 8.09 -15.33 -25.28
CA HIS A 184 8.87 -16.31 -24.52
C HIS A 184 8.09 -16.86 -23.32
N SER A 185 8.52 -18.01 -22.80
CA SER A 185 8.08 -18.52 -21.51
C SER A 185 8.96 -17.98 -20.37
N PRO A 186 8.43 -17.84 -19.15
CA PRO A 186 9.23 -17.56 -17.96
C PRO A 186 10.45 -18.48 -17.84
N GLY A 187 11.60 -17.92 -17.45
CA GLY A 187 12.85 -18.66 -17.26
C GLY A 187 13.55 -19.11 -18.55
N MET A 188 12.99 -18.83 -19.74
CA MET A 188 13.61 -19.17 -21.03
C MET A 188 13.69 -17.95 -21.94
N SER A 189 14.90 -17.56 -22.30
CA SER A 189 15.13 -16.43 -23.20
C SER A 189 14.80 -16.79 -24.64
N GLY A 190 13.79 -16.15 -25.23
CA GLY A 190 13.46 -16.28 -26.66
C GLY A 190 12.83 -17.62 -27.09
N VAL A 191 12.50 -18.51 -26.16
CA VAL A 191 11.81 -19.78 -26.43
C VAL A 191 10.42 -19.73 -25.84
N LEU A 192 9.42 -20.04 -26.68
CA LEU A 192 8.02 -20.12 -26.29
C LEU A 192 7.61 -21.59 -26.15
N ASP A 193 7.52 -22.05 -24.92
CA ASP A 193 7.09 -23.41 -24.56
C ASP A 193 6.15 -23.35 -23.34
N PRO A 194 4.85 -23.10 -23.57
CA PRO A 194 3.85 -22.98 -22.51
C PRO A 194 3.44 -24.38 -22.03
N MET A 195 3.93 -24.77 -20.87
CA MET A 195 3.60 -26.04 -20.22
C MET A 195 2.68 -25.80 -19.01
N PRO A 196 1.79 -26.76 -18.67
CA PRO A 196 1.12 -26.72 -17.38
C PRO A 196 2.17 -26.91 -16.27
N MET A 197 1.88 -26.34 -15.11
CA MET A 197 2.82 -26.34 -13.97
C MET A 197 3.23 -27.75 -13.53
N THR A 198 2.36 -28.74 -13.77
CA THR A 198 2.55 -30.15 -13.40
C THR A 198 3.62 -30.87 -14.20
N ASP A 199 4.02 -30.30 -15.34
CA ASP A 199 4.90 -30.96 -16.32
C ASP A 199 6.31 -30.35 -16.29
N ILE A 200 6.52 -29.27 -15.51
CA ILE A 200 7.82 -28.63 -15.33
C ILE A 200 8.58 -29.38 -14.24
N THR A 201 9.66 -30.07 -14.64
CA THR A 201 10.51 -30.86 -13.74
C THR A 201 11.76 -30.12 -13.28
N ASP A 202 12.14 -29.06 -13.99
CA ASP A 202 13.32 -28.25 -13.68
C ASP A 202 13.00 -27.21 -12.59
N PRO A 203 13.71 -27.20 -11.44
CA PRO A 203 13.41 -26.30 -10.34
C PRO A 203 13.51 -24.81 -10.67
N ASP A 204 14.52 -24.40 -11.45
CA ASP A 204 14.73 -22.98 -11.77
C ASP A 204 13.65 -22.46 -12.73
N ARG A 205 13.31 -23.26 -13.74
CA ARG A 205 12.16 -23.00 -14.62
C ARG A 205 10.84 -23.00 -13.84
N TYR A 206 10.66 -23.90 -12.87
CA TYR A 206 9.44 -23.94 -12.07
C TYR A 206 9.25 -22.69 -11.23
N ASN A 207 10.30 -22.25 -10.53
CA ASN A 207 10.25 -21.06 -9.67
C ASN A 207 9.98 -19.78 -10.46
N SER A 208 10.60 -19.64 -11.63
CA SER A 208 10.34 -18.50 -12.53
C SER A 208 8.91 -18.52 -13.09
N GLU A 209 8.39 -19.68 -13.49
CA GLU A 209 7.00 -19.85 -13.93
C GLU A 209 6.00 -19.55 -12.80
N MET A 210 6.26 -20.07 -11.59
CA MET A 210 5.42 -19.87 -10.40
C MET A 210 5.29 -18.39 -10.09
N THR A 211 6.44 -17.73 -9.97
CA THR A 211 6.52 -16.30 -9.65
C THR A 211 5.80 -15.48 -10.71
N ALA A 212 6.05 -15.74 -12.00
CA ALA A 212 5.37 -15.02 -13.09
C ALA A 212 3.85 -15.22 -13.08
N ARG A 213 3.37 -16.46 -12.87
CA ARG A 213 1.92 -16.76 -12.80
C ARG A 213 1.26 -16.10 -11.60
N VAL A 214 1.86 -16.21 -10.42
CA VAL A 214 1.32 -15.64 -9.18
C VAL A 214 1.33 -14.12 -9.26
N SER A 215 2.45 -13.51 -9.67
CA SER A 215 2.56 -12.05 -9.83
C SER A 215 1.52 -11.51 -10.81
N LEU A 216 1.35 -12.13 -11.99
CA LEU A 216 0.32 -11.69 -12.95
C LEU A 216 -1.10 -11.81 -12.38
N ARG A 217 -1.40 -12.87 -11.62
CA ARG A 217 -2.71 -13.06 -10.97
C ARG A 217 -2.97 -11.98 -9.91
N VAL A 218 -1.97 -11.63 -9.12
CA VAL A 218 -2.07 -10.59 -8.10
C VAL A 218 -2.20 -9.21 -8.74
N ILE A 219 -1.40 -8.87 -9.76
CA ILE A 219 -1.53 -7.60 -10.49
C ILE A 219 -2.94 -7.47 -11.10
N ALA A 220 -3.41 -8.51 -11.78
CA ALA A 220 -4.74 -8.55 -12.37
C ALA A 220 -5.85 -8.33 -11.34
N PHE A 221 -5.73 -8.99 -10.18
CA PHE A 221 -6.66 -8.84 -9.07
C PHE A 221 -6.60 -7.43 -8.46
N SER A 222 -5.40 -6.90 -8.21
CA SER A 222 -5.17 -5.57 -7.64
C SER A 222 -5.75 -4.46 -8.53
N ILE A 223 -5.60 -4.57 -9.86
CA ILE A 223 -6.22 -3.62 -10.79
C ILE A 223 -7.75 -3.75 -10.71
N ALA A 224 -8.29 -4.97 -10.75
CA ALA A 224 -9.74 -5.19 -10.72
C ALA A 224 -10.38 -4.68 -9.41
N ILE A 225 -9.79 -4.97 -8.26
CA ILE A 225 -10.32 -4.54 -6.96
C ILE A 225 -10.25 -3.02 -6.78
N SER A 226 -9.20 -2.36 -7.31
CA SER A 226 -9.11 -0.90 -7.35
C SER A 226 -10.31 -0.27 -8.06
N ARG A 227 -10.72 -0.86 -9.20
CA ARG A 227 -11.91 -0.39 -9.94
C ARG A 227 -13.20 -0.64 -9.19
N VAL A 228 -13.31 -1.73 -8.44
CA VAL A 228 -14.48 -1.97 -7.56
C VAL A 228 -14.57 -0.88 -6.50
N ILE A 229 -13.46 -0.55 -5.84
CA ILE A 229 -13.45 0.46 -4.79
C ILE A 229 -13.86 1.83 -5.36
N LEU A 230 -13.28 2.22 -6.50
CA LEU A 230 -13.63 3.47 -7.20
C LEU A 230 -15.08 3.47 -7.72
N LEU A 231 -15.59 2.32 -8.15
CA LEU A 231 -17.00 2.17 -8.55
C LEU A 231 -17.93 2.38 -7.36
N LEU A 232 -17.63 1.79 -6.19
CA LEU A 232 -18.42 1.97 -4.97
C LEU A 232 -18.44 3.43 -4.53
N GLN A 233 -17.31 4.13 -4.65
CA GLN A 233 -17.19 5.58 -4.42
C GLN A 233 -18.13 6.39 -5.34
N HIS A 234 -18.09 6.16 -6.66
CA HIS A 234 -18.98 6.87 -7.61
C HIS A 234 -20.46 6.51 -7.46
N LEU A 235 -20.78 5.23 -7.19
CA LEU A 235 -22.15 4.78 -6.94
C LEU A 235 -22.73 5.46 -5.69
N ARG A 236 -21.92 5.63 -4.65
CA ARG A 236 -22.29 6.38 -3.46
C ARG A 236 -22.63 7.83 -3.81
N VAL A 237 -21.78 8.52 -4.57
CA VAL A 237 -22.02 9.91 -4.99
C VAL A 237 -23.34 10.01 -5.78
N LEU A 238 -23.61 9.08 -6.69
CA LEU A 238 -24.89 9.03 -7.41
C LEU A 238 -26.09 8.84 -6.46
N ALA A 239 -25.96 7.96 -5.47
CA ALA A 239 -27.02 7.73 -4.49
C ALA A 239 -27.34 9.00 -3.68
N TYR A 240 -26.30 9.75 -3.24
CA TYR A 240 -26.48 11.03 -2.56
C TYR A 240 -27.08 12.10 -3.46
N ALA A 241 -26.69 12.16 -4.74
CA ALA A 241 -27.27 13.09 -5.69
C ALA A 241 -28.78 12.85 -5.83
N HIS A 242 -29.18 11.59 -6.01
CA HIS A 242 -30.57 11.19 -6.17
C HIS A 242 -31.39 11.43 -4.88
N PHE A 243 -30.80 11.14 -3.71
CA PHE A 243 -31.45 11.40 -2.42
C PHE A 243 -31.64 12.90 -2.17
N THR A 244 -30.66 13.73 -2.51
CA THR A 244 -30.71 15.19 -2.34
C THR A 244 -31.79 15.82 -3.21
N VAL A 245 -31.91 15.39 -4.47
CA VAL A 245 -32.97 15.82 -5.38
C VAL A 245 -34.35 15.39 -4.88
N ARG A 246 -34.47 14.17 -4.34
CA ARG A 246 -35.73 13.66 -3.78
C ARG A 246 -36.18 14.43 -2.53
N SER A 247 -35.23 14.87 -1.70
CA SER A 247 -35.50 15.58 -0.44
C SER A 247 -35.88 17.05 -0.65
N ARG A 248 -35.27 17.75 -1.62
CA ARG A 248 -35.55 19.17 -1.95
C ARG A 248 -36.77 19.36 -2.86
N ARG A 249 -37.88 18.68 -2.53
CA ARG A 249 -39.12 18.60 -3.30
C ARG A 249 -39.79 19.98 -3.42
N GLY A 250 -39.43 20.75 -4.45
CA GLY A 250 -39.99 22.08 -4.71
C GLY A 250 -39.22 22.93 -5.73
N SER A 251 -37.94 22.64 -5.98
CA SER A 251 -37.13 23.34 -6.98
C SER A 251 -36.62 22.34 -8.03
N ALA A 252 -36.63 22.72 -9.31
CA ALA A 252 -36.39 21.86 -10.47
C ALA A 252 -34.91 21.45 -10.62
N TYR A 253 -34.37 20.74 -9.63
CA TYR A 253 -33.02 20.21 -9.67
C TYR A 253 -33.01 18.88 -10.42
N TYR A 254 -32.30 18.81 -11.55
CA TYR A 254 -32.02 17.57 -12.28
C TYR A 254 -30.58 17.11 -11.98
N VAL A 255 -30.38 15.79 -11.85
CA VAL A 255 -29.02 15.25 -11.73
C VAL A 255 -28.31 15.44 -13.08
N PRO A 256 -27.13 16.07 -13.13
CA PRO A 256 -26.44 16.31 -14.39
C PRO A 256 -26.06 14.99 -15.06
N LYS A 257 -26.28 14.88 -16.39
CA LYS A 257 -25.90 13.69 -17.18
C LYS A 257 -24.41 13.37 -17.06
N SER A 258 -23.57 14.39 -16.86
CA SER A 258 -22.12 14.27 -16.64
C SER A 258 -21.76 13.37 -15.45
N LEU A 259 -22.61 13.30 -14.41
CA LEU A 259 -22.35 12.48 -13.22
C LEU A 259 -22.58 10.98 -13.46
N HIS A 260 -23.37 10.61 -14.47
CA HIS A 260 -23.70 9.20 -14.77
C HIS A 260 -22.68 8.54 -15.71
N ILE A 261 -21.91 9.32 -16.47
CA ILE A 261 -20.97 8.80 -17.48
C ILE A 261 -19.81 8.02 -16.81
N PRO A 262 -19.07 8.58 -15.82
CA PRO A 262 -17.97 7.87 -15.15
C PRO A 262 -18.35 6.48 -14.58
N PRO A 263 -19.44 6.33 -13.79
CA PRO A 263 -19.79 5.03 -13.22
C PRO A 263 -20.21 4.00 -14.27
N ILE A 264 -20.89 4.39 -15.35
CA ILE A 264 -21.25 3.46 -16.43
C ILE A 264 -19.99 2.92 -17.12
N GLY A 265 -19.04 3.81 -17.45
CA GLY A 265 -17.74 3.40 -18.00
C GLY A 265 -16.95 2.50 -17.03
N LEU A 266 -16.98 2.81 -15.73
CA LEU A 266 -16.33 2.01 -14.69
C LEU A 266 -16.97 0.63 -14.52
N VAL A 267 -18.29 0.48 -14.63
CA VAL A 267 -18.93 -0.85 -14.59
C VAL A 267 -18.43 -1.74 -15.72
N ILE A 268 -18.38 -1.20 -16.94
CA ILE A 268 -17.89 -1.93 -18.13
C ILE A 268 -16.40 -2.27 -17.95
N SER A 269 -15.58 -1.29 -17.56
CA SER A 269 -14.15 -1.45 -17.29
C SER A 269 -13.90 -2.52 -16.22
N THR A 270 -14.63 -2.48 -15.11
CA THR A 270 -14.53 -3.44 -14.00
C THR A 270 -14.85 -4.86 -14.48
N ALA A 271 -15.92 -5.05 -15.27
CA ALA A 271 -16.26 -6.35 -15.82
C ALA A 271 -15.12 -6.90 -16.72
N LEU A 272 -14.53 -6.06 -17.57
CA LEU A 272 -13.41 -6.45 -18.44
C LEU A 272 -12.17 -6.85 -17.63
N PHE A 273 -11.86 -6.12 -16.55
CA PHE A 273 -10.74 -6.47 -15.65
C PHE A 273 -10.98 -7.79 -14.91
N PHE A 274 -12.20 -8.08 -14.46
CA PHE A 274 -12.52 -9.37 -13.83
C PHE A 274 -12.49 -10.54 -14.83
N ILE A 275 -12.94 -10.33 -16.06
CA ILE A 275 -12.83 -11.35 -17.12
C ILE A 275 -11.35 -11.64 -17.41
N ALA A 276 -10.52 -10.59 -17.53
CA ALA A 276 -9.09 -10.75 -17.72
C ALA A 276 -8.42 -11.47 -16.54
N TRP A 277 -8.80 -11.14 -15.30
CA TRP A 277 -8.35 -11.87 -14.11
C TRP A 277 -8.77 -13.35 -14.14
N GLY A 278 -10.01 -13.65 -14.55
CA GLY A 278 -10.48 -15.02 -14.77
C GLY A 278 -9.61 -15.79 -15.77
N ILE A 279 -9.22 -15.15 -16.87
CA ILE A 279 -8.31 -15.74 -17.86
C ILE A 279 -6.93 -16.01 -17.26
N THR A 280 -6.38 -15.09 -16.45
CA THR A 280 -5.05 -15.30 -15.79
C THR A 280 -5.04 -16.45 -14.78
N ARG A 281 -6.21 -16.84 -14.23
CA ARG A 281 -6.31 -18.01 -13.35
C ARG A 281 -6.38 -19.33 -14.12
N SER A 282 -6.85 -19.30 -15.36
CA SER A 282 -6.98 -20.47 -16.21
C SER A 282 -5.68 -20.83 -16.93
N GLU A 283 -5.48 -22.12 -17.22
CA GLU A 283 -4.37 -22.59 -18.09
C GLU A 283 -4.45 -21.99 -19.51
N PHE A 284 -5.62 -21.49 -19.93
CA PHE A 284 -5.77 -20.76 -21.18
C PHE A 284 -4.96 -19.46 -21.19
N GLY A 285 -4.78 -18.80 -20.05
CA GLY A 285 -4.01 -17.55 -19.93
C GLY A 285 -2.51 -17.69 -20.18
N ALA A 286 -1.98 -18.91 -20.09
CA ALA A 286 -0.58 -19.25 -20.41
C ALA A 286 -0.38 -19.62 -21.90
N ARG A 287 -1.46 -19.80 -22.66
CA ARG A 287 -1.40 -20.01 -24.12
C ARG A 287 -1.31 -18.66 -24.83
N VAL A 288 -0.68 -18.63 -26.01
CA VAL A 288 -0.52 -17.41 -26.83
C VAL A 288 -1.84 -16.68 -27.06
N SER A 289 -2.91 -17.41 -27.38
CA SER A 289 -4.24 -16.82 -27.63
C SER A 289 -4.83 -16.18 -26.38
N GLY A 290 -4.73 -16.85 -25.22
CA GLY A 290 -5.23 -16.32 -23.95
C GLY A 290 -4.38 -15.19 -23.42
N ALA A 291 -3.06 -15.24 -23.63
CA ALA A 291 -2.13 -14.17 -23.30
C ALA A 291 -2.40 -12.90 -24.12
N ARG A 292 -2.72 -13.02 -25.41
CA ARG A 292 -3.16 -11.85 -26.21
C ARG A 292 -4.51 -11.33 -25.73
N LEU A 293 -5.47 -12.21 -25.46
CA LEU A 293 -6.82 -11.82 -25.04
C LEU A 293 -6.81 -11.06 -23.71
N LYS A 294 -6.03 -11.49 -22.71
CA LYS A 294 -5.96 -10.81 -21.40
C LYS A 294 -5.47 -9.35 -21.54
N TYR A 295 -4.41 -9.10 -22.33
CA TYR A 295 -3.88 -7.74 -22.51
C TYR A 295 -4.80 -6.86 -23.36
N ILE A 296 -5.47 -7.43 -24.38
CA ILE A 296 -6.49 -6.72 -25.16
C ILE A 296 -7.65 -6.29 -24.26
N LEU A 297 -8.12 -7.18 -23.38
CA LEU A 297 -9.18 -6.87 -22.43
C LEU A 297 -8.76 -5.76 -21.46
N TRP A 298 -7.55 -5.82 -20.91
CA TRP A 298 -7.00 -4.73 -20.06
C TRP A 298 -6.92 -3.39 -20.79
N ALA A 299 -6.35 -3.38 -21.99
CA ALA A 299 -6.22 -2.17 -22.79
C ALA A 299 -7.60 -1.57 -23.12
N SER A 300 -8.56 -2.41 -23.48
CA SER A 300 -9.92 -1.97 -23.78
C SER A 300 -10.62 -1.38 -22.54
N GLY A 301 -10.45 -1.99 -21.36
CA GLY A 301 -11.00 -1.48 -20.10
C GLY A 301 -10.46 -0.10 -19.76
N LEU A 302 -9.14 0.10 -19.87
CA LEU A 302 -8.50 1.41 -19.66
C LEU A 302 -9.00 2.46 -20.65
N VAL A 303 -9.07 2.12 -21.95
CA VAL A 303 -9.52 3.08 -22.97
C VAL A 303 -10.97 3.50 -22.74
N ILE A 304 -11.86 2.57 -22.38
CA ILE A 304 -13.26 2.87 -22.06
C ILE A 304 -13.35 3.82 -20.86
N GLU A 305 -12.52 3.60 -19.84
CA GLU A 305 -12.47 4.44 -18.65
C GLU A 305 -11.94 5.85 -18.96
N ILE A 306 -10.82 5.96 -19.68
CA ILE A 306 -10.25 7.24 -20.15
C ILE A 306 -11.29 8.01 -20.97
N PHE A 307 -11.98 7.32 -21.88
CA PHE A 307 -13.03 7.91 -22.70
C PHE A 307 -14.22 8.39 -21.87
N SER A 308 -14.58 7.68 -20.81
CA SER A 308 -15.64 8.07 -19.89
C SER A 308 -15.30 9.36 -19.14
N TYR A 309 -14.09 9.46 -18.59
CA TYR A 309 -13.63 10.64 -17.84
C TYR A 309 -13.42 11.87 -18.74
N THR A 310 -12.94 11.71 -19.97
CA THR A 310 -12.79 12.82 -20.93
C THR A 310 -14.14 13.39 -21.39
N GLN A 311 -15.22 12.61 -21.32
CA GLN A 311 -16.57 13.08 -21.63
C GLN A 311 -17.24 13.85 -20.48
N MET A 312 -16.75 13.73 -19.24
CA MET A 312 -17.29 14.42 -18.07
C MET A 312 -17.29 15.97 -18.22
N PRO A 313 -16.22 16.64 -18.70
CA PRO A 313 -16.23 18.09 -18.97
C PRO A 313 -16.82 18.49 -20.34
N ARG A 314 -17.14 17.53 -21.21
CA ARG A 314 -17.42 17.77 -22.65
C ARG A 314 -18.77 18.44 -22.95
N ASN A 315 -19.58 18.80 -21.95
CA ASN A 315 -20.84 19.52 -22.16
C ASN A 315 -20.73 21.04 -21.97
N GLY A 316 -19.51 21.61 -21.86
CA GLY A 316 -19.32 23.07 -21.87
C GLY A 316 -18.03 23.58 -22.54
N TRP A 317 -16.97 22.77 -22.58
CA TRP A 317 -15.64 23.27 -22.99
C TRP A 317 -15.41 23.30 -24.52
N LEU A 318 -15.85 22.28 -25.27
CA LEU A 318 -15.66 22.23 -26.72
C LEU A 318 -16.47 23.31 -27.47
N TRP A 319 -17.65 23.69 -26.95
CA TRP A 319 -18.47 24.75 -27.55
C TRP A 319 -17.84 26.14 -27.35
N LYS A 320 -17.21 26.38 -26.19
CA LYS A 320 -16.48 27.63 -25.90
C LYS A 320 -15.23 27.81 -26.74
N TRP A 321 -14.55 26.73 -27.10
CA TRP A 321 -13.34 26.79 -27.93
C TRP A 321 -13.66 26.88 -29.44
N LEU A 322 -14.72 26.21 -29.92
CA LEU A 322 -15.09 26.24 -31.34
C LEU A 322 -15.88 27.49 -31.77
N TRP A 323 -16.56 28.18 -30.83
CA TRP A 323 -17.45 29.31 -31.16
C TRP A 323 -17.36 30.49 -30.19
N GLY A 324 -16.39 30.51 -29.28
CA GLY A 324 -16.07 31.66 -28.43
C GLY A 324 -15.27 32.71 -29.20
N GLY A 325 -15.90 33.31 -30.21
CA GLY A 325 -15.37 34.45 -30.93
C GLY A 325 -15.41 35.70 -30.06
N GLY A 326 -14.23 36.25 -29.80
CA GLY A 326 -13.98 37.68 -29.59
C GLY A 326 -14.58 38.33 -28.35
N ASP A 327 -13.75 38.53 -27.32
CA ASP A 327 -13.72 39.82 -26.65
C ASP A 327 -12.29 40.15 -26.23
N SER A 328 -11.62 40.87 -27.12
CA SER A 328 -10.37 41.55 -26.90
C SER A 328 -10.62 42.81 -26.06
N HIS A 329 -10.49 42.72 -24.74
CA HIS A 329 -10.30 43.92 -23.91
C HIS A 329 -8.81 44.24 -23.75
N LEU A 330 -8.35 44.96 -24.77
CA LEU A 330 -7.16 45.80 -24.83
C LEU A 330 -7.08 46.68 -23.56
N GLY A 331 -6.04 46.47 -22.73
CA GLY A 331 -5.73 47.32 -21.60
C GLY A 331 -5.33 48.72 -22.07
N LYS A 332 -6.11 49.74 -21.67
CA LYS A 332 -5.74 51.16 -21.80
C LYS A 332 -4.85 51.58 -20.61
N PRO A 333 -3.74 52.28 -20.84
CA PRO A 333 -2.90 52.81 -19.76
C PRO A 333 -3.31 54.24 -19.32
N LEU A 334 -3.13 54.47 -18.01
CA LEU A 334 -2.84 55.72 -17.28
C LEU A 334 -3.64 57.01 -17.56
N GLY A 335 -4.33 57.48 -16.51
CA GLY A 335 -4.65 58.90 -16.29
C GLY A 335 -4.02 59.37 -14.96
N PRO A 336 -3.51 60.61 -14.87
CA PRO A 336 -2.76 61.10 -13.71
C PRO A 336 -3.70 61.69 -12.66
N MET A 337 -3.43 61.45 -11.37
CA MET A 337 -4.09 62.14 -10.26
C MET A 337 -3.07 62.97 -9.49
N ALA A 338 -3.27 64.28 -9.51
CA ALA A 338 -2.47 65.30 -8.84
C ALA A 338 -2.64 65.26 -7.31
N PRO A 339 -1.71 65.84 -6.53
CA PRO A 339 -1.56 65.55 -5.11
C PRO A 339 -2.48 66.42 -4.23
N ALA A 340 -3.15 65.80 -3.27
CA ALA A 340 -3.83 66.52 -2.19
C ALA A 340 -2.85 66.84 -1.05
N ALA A 341 -2.88 68.10 -0.65
CA ALA A 341 -1.96 68.74 0.28
C ALA A 341 -1.98 68.14 1.69
N SER A 342 -0.79 68.17 2.29
CA SER A 342 -0.45 67.91 3.68
C SER A 342 -1.28 68.71 4.69
N LYS A 343 -1.78 68.04 5.73
CA LYS A 343 -1.97 68.65 7.05
C LYS A 343 -1.02 67.98 8.04
N LEU A 344 -0.01 68.76 8.42
CA LEU A 344 0.92 68.49 9.52
C LEU A 344 0.13 68.42 10.83
N THR A 345 0.32 67.37 11.61
CA THR A 345 0.12 67.44 13.05
C THR A 345 1.33 66.79 13.69
N THR A 346 2.23 67.66 14.17
CA THR A 346 3.44 67.32 14.89
C THR A 346 3.05 66.76 16.25
N THR A 347 3.41 65.51 16.52
CA THR A 347 3.44 64.99 17.89
C THR A 347 4.67 64.11 18.05
N SER A 348 5.65 64.68 18.78
CA SER A 348 6.83 64.07 19.42
C SER A 348 7.28 62.69 18.92
N ILE A 349 8.38 62.67 18.15
CA ILE A 349 9.17 61.47 17.90
C ILE A 349 9.85 61.08 19.22
N SER A 350 9.29 60.11 19.93
CA SER A 350 10.06 59.29 20.86
C SER A 350 10.90 58.35 20.01
N SER A 351 12.22 58.45 20.09
CA SER A 351 13.15 57.54 19.42
C SER A 351 13.02 56.13 20.03
N ARG A 352 12.02 55.37 19.62
CA ARG A 352 12.06 53.91 19.68
C ARG A 352 12.89 53.47 18.48
N THR A 353 14.02 52.82 18.73
CA THR A 353 14.73 52.01 17.75
C THR A 353 13.71 51.08 17.09
N LEU A 354 13.33 51.39 15.85
CA LEU A 354 12.52 50.51 15.02
C LEU A 354 13.44 49.37 14.60
N GLU A 355 13.30 48.22 15.26
CA GLU A 355 13.94 46.99 14.81
C GLU A 355 13.54 46.74 13.35
N LEU A 356 14.51 46.38 12.52
CA LEU A 356 14.25 46.02 11.13
C LEU A 356 13.23 44.86 11.14
N PRO A 357 12.06 44.98 10.48
CA PRO A 357 11.12 43.88 10.41
C PRO A 357 11.78 42.74 9.64
N ILE A 358 12.07 41.64 10.34
CA ILE A 358 12.62 40.44 9.72
C ILE A 358 11.52 39.85 8.83
N PRO A 359 11.74 39.70 7.52
CA PRO A 359 10.75 39.06 6.65
C PRO A 359 10.61 37.60 7.07
N HIS A 360 9.42 37.22 7.51
CA HIS A 360 9.08 35.83 7.80
C HIS A 360 8.50 35.18 6.54
N SER A 361 9.06 34.04 6.13
CA SER A 361 8.46 33.21 5.08
C SER A 361 7.15 32.57 5.59
N ASN A 362 6.13 32.47 4.73
CA ASN A 362 4.86 31.79 5.05
C ASN A 362 4.97 30.27 5.25
N VAL A 363 6.18 29.70 5.24
CA VAL A 363 6.43 28.28 5.45
C VAL A 363 6.46 27.98 6.94
N THR A 364 5.53 27.16 7.41
CA THR A 364 5.47 26.74 8.81
C THR A 364 6.40 25.55 9.06
N LEU A 365 7.05 25.52 10.23
CA LEU A 365 7.87 24.40 10.68
C LEU A 365 7.08 23.07 10.68
N ARG A 366 5.78 23.16 11.02
CA ARG A 366 4.84 22.05 10.98
C ARG A 366 4.73 21.43 9.59
N SER A 367 4.48 22.24 8.56
CA SER A 367 4.37 21.75 7.17
C SER A 367 5.62 20.99 6.72
N ARG A 368 6.81 21.43 7.16
CA ARG A 368 8.08 20.74 6.86
C ARG A 368 8.23 19.42 7.63
N LEU A 369 7.85 19.39 8.91
CA LEU A 369 7.91 18.17 9.72
C LEU A 369 6.86 17.14 9.32
N GLU A 370 5.67 17.57 8.91
CA GLU A 370 4.67 16.72 8.26
C GLU A 370 5.20 16.10 6.96
N GLY A 371 5.85 16.91 6.11
CA GLY A 371 6.50 16.42 4.89
C GLY A 371 7.59 15.37 5.16
N ILE A 372 8.52 15.63 6.08
CA ILE A 372 9.60 14.68 6.43
C ILE A 372 9.03 13.38 7.00
N THR A 373 8.05 13.45 7.90
CA THR A 373 7.42 12.25 8.48
C THR A 373 6.72 11.44 7.41
N THR A 374 6.06 12.10 6.46
CA THR A 374 5.43 11.43 5.31
C THR A 374 6.48 10.66 4.51
N ILE A 375 7.60 11.30 4.15
CA ILE A 375 8.69 10.66 3.40
C ILE A 375 9.23 9.43 4.13
N ILE A 376 9.46 9.53 5.45
CA ILE A 376 9.95 8.42 6.27
C ILE A 376 8.96 7.25 6.27
N LEU A 377 7.65 7.53 6.39
CA LEU A 377 6.63 6.48 6.29
C LEU A 377 6.63 5.82 4.90
N GLY A 378 6.84 6.59 3.84
CA GLY A 378 6.96 6.07 2.47
C GLY A 378 8.13 5.13 2.29
N GLU A 379 9.30 5.50 2.82
CA GLU A 379 10.48 4.63 2.79
C GLU A 379 10.24 3.32 3.55
N GLY A 380 9.56 3.39 4.70
CA GLY A 380 9.15 2.19 5.43
C GLY A 380 8.19 1.30 4.64
N ILE A 381 7.20 1.88 3.94
CA ILE A 381 6.29 1.15 3.05
C ILE A 381 7.07 0.49 1.91
N ASN A 382 8.02 1.19 1.29
CA ASN A 382 8.86 0.65 0.23
C ASN A 382 9.66 -0.56 0.74
N GLY A 383 10.24 -0.47 1.95
CA GLY A 383 10.95 -1.57 2.58
C GLY A 383 10.07 -2.78 2.88
N ILE A 384 8.83 -2.58 3.32
CA ILE A 384 7.85 -3.67 3.56
C ILE A 384 7.35 -4.27 2.23
N ALA A 385 7.14 -3.45 1.21
CA ALA A 385 6.75 -3.93 -0.12
C ALA A 385 7.82 -4.83 -0.75
N GLY A 386 9.10 -4.50 -0.56
CA GLY A 386 10.21 -5.32 -1.02
C GLY A 386 10.26 -6.72 -0.39
N THR A 387 9.88 -6.85 0.89
CA THR A 387 9.86 -8.15 1.57
C THR A 387 8.66 -9.00 1.19
N LEU A 388 7.53 -8.39 0.80
CA LEU A 388 6.36 -9.10 0.27
C LEU A 388 6.71 -9.93 -0.97
N TYR A 389 7.63 -9.47 -1.81
CA TYR A 389 8.05 -10.25 -2.97
C TYR A 389 8.67 -11.58 -2.58
N SER A 390 9.66 -11.57 -1.67
CA SER A 390 10.34 -12.80 -1.21
C SER A 390 9.35 -13.81 -0.63
N ILE A 391 8.30 -13.31 0.01
CA ILE A 391 7.19 -14.11 0.55
C ILE A 391 6.33 -14.72 -0.57
N ILE A 392 6.04 -13.95 -1.62
CA ILE A 392 5.23 -14.43 -2.75
C ILE A 392 6.00 -15.45 -3.61
N SER A 393 7.33 -15.30 -3.71
CA SER A 393 8.19 -16.27 -4.39
C SER A 393 8.44 -17.53 -3.54
N ALA A 394 8.21 -17.47 -2.22
CA ALA A 394 8.39 -18.63 -1.37
C ALA A 394 7.25 -19.64 -1.56
N PRO A 395 7.56 -20.95 -1.56
CA PRO A 395 6.55 -22.00 -1.62
C PRO A 395 5.67 -22.00 -0.36
N GLY A 396 4.36 -22.08 -0.54
CA GLY A 396 3.39 -22.18 0.55
C GLY A 396 3.00 -20.84 1.18
N LEU A 397 2.05 -20.13 0.55
CA LEU A 397 1.38 -18.96 1.14
C LEU A 397 0.32 -19.43 2.15
N GLU A 398 0.71 -19.58 3.40
CA GLU A 398 -0.21 -19.99 4.47
C GLU A 398 -1.02 -18.81 5.05
N GLY A 399 -2.14 -19.14 5.71
CA GLY A 399 -3.01 -18.16 6.38
C GLY A 399 -2.31 -17.19 7.36
N PRO A 400 -1.32 -17.62 8.17
CA PRO A 400 -0.58 -16.72 9.06
C PRO A 400 0.17 -15.62 8.32
N VAL A 401 0.70 -15.91 7.14
CA VAL A 401 1.43 -14.93 6.31
C VAL A 401 0.48 -13.83 5.84
N VAL A 402 -0.70 -14.21 5.35
CA VAL A 402 -1.74 -13.25 4.92
C VAL A 402 -2.19 -12.38 6.08
N ALA A 403 -2.36 -12.95 7.28
CA ALA A 403 -2.71 -12.19 8.48
C ALA A 403 -1.63 -11.15 8.85
N ASN A 404 -0.35 -11.51 8.73
CA ASN A 404 0.75 -10.58 8.97
C ASN A 404 0.81 -9.44 7.95
N ILE A 405 0.51 -9.70 6.67
CA ILE A 405 0.40 -8.67 5.63
C ILE A 405 -0.65 -7.63 6.03
N ILE A 406 -1.84 -8.11 6.41
CA ILE A 406 -2.97 -7.26 6.82
C ILE A 406 -2.60 -6.46 8.07
N CYS A 407 -2.00 -7.11 9.08
CA CYS A 407 -1.55 -6.49 10.31
C CYS A 407 -0.52 -5.38 10.07
N SER A 408 0.48 -5.64 9.22
CA SER A 408 1.49 -4.65 8.84
C SER A 408 0.88 -3.42 8.16
N GLY A 409 -0.06 -3.63 7.23
CA GLY A 409 -0.82 -2.55 6.60
C GLY A 409 -1.58 -1.69 7.63
N PHE A 410 -2.27 -2.32 8.59
CA PHE A 410 -2.94 -1.61 9.67
C PHE A 410 -1.97 -0.81 10.54
N ILE A 411 -0.82 -1.38 10.91
CA ILE A 411 0.19 -0.67 11.73
C ILE A 411 0.64 0.61 11.03
N VAL A 412 1.04 0.52 9.75
CA VAL A 412 1.48 1.67 8.95
C VAL A 412 0.38 2.73 8.86
N TYR A 413 -0.85 2.31 8.60
CA TYR A 413 -1.98 3.20 8.45
C TYR A 413 -2.38 3.89 9.76
N PHE A 414 -2.47 3.14 10.86
CA PHE A 414 -2.74 3.72 12.18
C PHE A 414 -1.63 4.64 12.63
N LEU A 415 -0.37 4.34 12.29
CA LEU A 415 0.76 5.23 12.58
C LEU A 415 0.61 6.58 11.88
N ALA A 416 0.26 6.56 10.59
CA ALA A 416 -0.03 7.78 9.84
C ALA A 416 -1.24 8.52 10.42
N TYR A 417 -2.34 7.80 10.68
CA TYR A 417 -3.57 8.36 11.26
C TYR A 417 -3.32 9.03 12.62
N LEU A 418 -2.60 8.37 13.53
CA LEU A 418 -2.28 8.90 14.85
C LEU A 418 -1.36 10.13 14.77
N TYR A 419 -0.42 10.16 13.83
CA TYR A 419 0.46 11.30 13.66
C TYR A 419 -0.28 12.53 13.13
N PHE A 420 -1.04 12.37 12.05
CA PHE A 420 -1.68 13.51 11.38
C PHE A 420 -3.01 13.93 12.01
N GLU A 421 -3.76 13.01 12.62
CA GLU A 421 -5.09 13.27 13.19
C GLU A 421 -5.16 13.13 14.71
N GLY A 422 -4.07 12.74 15.36
CA GLY A 422 -4.05 12.52 16.80
C GLY A 422 -4.40 13.76 17.64
N PRO A 423 -4.65 13.60 18.95
CA PRO A 423 -5.18 14.65 19.84
C PRO A 423 -4.36 15.96 19.88
N SER A 424 -3.06 15.90 19.57
CA SER A 424 -2.14 17.05 19.50
C SER A 424 -2.11 17.76 18.14
N SER A 425 -2.79 17.25 17.12
CA SER A 425 -2.83 17.82 15.77
C SER A 425 -3.66 19.11 15.66
N GLY A 426 -4.33 19.53 16.75
CA GLY A 426 -5.16 20.73 16.79
C GLY A 426 -4.37 22.02 16.56
N HIS A 427 -4.24 22.45 15.30
CA HIS A 427 -4.33 23.80 14.70
C HIS A 427 -3.85 25.06 15.48
N VAL A 428 -3.11 24.90 16.56
CA VAL A 428 -2.51 26.00 17.30
C VAL A 428 -1.03 25.92 17.01
N ASP A 429 -0.58 26.73 16.04
CA ASP A 429 0.83 27.07 16.00
C ASP A 429 1.20 27.56 17.41
N PRO A 430 2.23 26.97 18.05
CA PRO A 430 2.57 27.33 19.41
C PRO A 430 2.85 28.82 19.44
N ASN A 431 1.97 29.55 20.12
CA ASN A 431 1.95 31.01 20.18
C ASN A 431 3.36 31.53 20.51
N ASP A 432 3.95 32.25 19.56
CA ASP A 432 5.11 33.16 19.58
C ASP A 432 6.39 32.88 20.40
N ALA A 433 6.56 31.74 21.06
CA ALA A 433 7.82 31.44 21.75
C ALA A 433 8.77 30.62 20.85
N THR A 434 9.78 31.27 20.26
CA THR A 434 10.87 30.64 19.48
C THR A 434 11.46 29.41 20.18
N ARG A 435 11.58 29.44 21.52
CA ARG A 435 12.05 28.31 22.33
C ARG A 435 11.12 27.09 22.29
N ARG A 436 9.79 27.29 22.29
CA ARG A 436 8.83 26.19 22.20
C ARG A 436 8.88 25.51 20.83
N LYS A 437 9.08 26.29 19.75
CA LYS A 437 9.30 25.75 18.40
C LYS A 437 10.56 24.88 18.33
N VAL A 438 11.64 25.30 19.00
CA VAL A 438 12.90 24.52 19.09
C VAL A 438 12.74 23.26 19.94
N TYR A 439 12.08 23.33 21.10
CA TYR A 439 11.81 22.12 21.90
C TYR A 439 10.92 21.13 21.18
N TRP A 440 9.91 21.63 20.44
CA TRP A 440 9.05 20.78 19.63
C TRP A 440 9.84 20.07 18.51
N LEU A 441 10.75 20.80 17.84
CA LEU A 441 11.67 20.21 16.85
C LEU A 441 12.59 19.14 17.49
N LEU A 442 13.16 19.43 18.66
CA LEU A 442 14.04 18.49 19.36
C LEU A 442 13.31 17.22 19.82
N LEU A 443 12.04 17.32 20.23
CA LEU A 443 11.21 16.15 20.59
C LEU A 443 10.69 15.39 19.37
N HIS A 444 10.61 16.04 18.21
CA HIS A 444 10.22 15.38 16.96
C HIS A 444 11.29 14.38 16.50
N LEU A 445 12.57 14.67 16.72
CA LEU A 445 13.69 13.78 16.37
C LEU A 445 13.63 12.38 17.02
N PRO A 446 13.54 12.22 18.36
CA PRO A 446 13.40 10.89 18.96
C PRO A 446 12.10 10.21 18.55
N PHE A 447 11.03 10.97 18.28
CA PHE A 447 9.78 10.42 17.76
C PHE A 447 9.95 9.83 16.34
N LEU A 448 10.64 10.55 15.43
CA LEU A 448 10.98 10.02 14.11
C LEU A 448 11.85 8.77 14.21
N LEU A 449 12.84 8.76 15.11
CA LEU A 449 13.67 7.59 15.34
C LEU A 449 12.83 6.38 15.78
N CYS A 450 11.87 6.58 16.70
CA CYS A 450 10.94 5.53 17.11
C CYS A 450 10.08 5.01 15.95
N ILE A 451 9.60 5.89 15.05
CA ILE A 451 8.86 5.49 13.84
C ILE A 451 9.73 4.62 12.94
N VAL A 452 10.96 5.05 12.66
CA VAL A 452 11.90 4.31 11.79
C VAL A 452 12.19 2.93 12.38
N LEU A 453 12.51 2.87 13.68
CA LEU A 453 12.78 1.60 14.37
C LEU A 453 11.56 0.70 14.41
N LEU A 454 10.35 1.25 14.56
CA LEU A 454 9.11 0.48 14.51
C LEU A 454 8.90 -0.13 13.11
N LEU A 455 9.06 0.65 12.04
CA LEU A 455 8.89 0.15 10.67
C LEU A 455 9.93 -0.91 10.32
N GLN A 456 11.18 -0.72 10.74
CA GLN A 456 12.24 -1.72 10.57
C GLN A 456 11.97 -2.98 11.41
N GLY A 457 11.46 -2.83 12.63
CA GLY A 457 11.03 -3.94 13.48
C GLY A 457 9.89 -4.74 12.86
N VAL A 458 8.88 -4.06 12.30
CA VAL A 458 7.77 -4.70 11.57
C VAL A 458 8.30 -5.47 10.36
N LYS A 459 9.22 -4.88 9.58
CA LYS A 459 9.86 -5.56 8.44
C LYS A 459 10.56 -6.85 8.85
N ASN A 460 11.40 -6.79 9.90
CA ASN A 460 12.16 -7.93 10.38
C ASN A 460 11.27 -9.02 10.99
N GLN A 461 10.27 -8.62 11.79
CA GLN A 461 9.29 -9.56 12.36
C GLN A 461 8.49 -10.26 11.26
N PHE A 462 8.15 -9.52 10.19
CA PHE A 462 7.40 -10.05 9.07
C PHE A 462 8.20 -11.09 8.27
N LEU A 463 9.48 -10.81 8.00
CA LEU A 463 10.40 -11.77 7.38
C LEU A 463 10.57 -13.04 8.24
N LEU A 464 10.85 -12.86 9.54
CA LEU A 464 11.06 -13.99 10.45
C LEU A 464 9.82 -14.88 10.57
N THR A 465 8.63 -14.28 10.72
CA THR A 465 7.40 -15.05 10.87
C THR A 465 7.06 -15.81 9.58
N SER A 466 7.32 -15.20 8.42
CA SER A 466 7.11 -15.84 7.12
C SER A 466 8.08 -17.01 6.92
N PHE A 467 9.37 -16.79 7.20
CA PHE A 467 10.38 -17.85 7.17
C PHE A 467 10.01 -19.03 8.08
N LEU A 468 9.64 -18.76 9.33
CA LEU A 468 9.27 -19.81 10.28
C LEU A 468 8.00 -20.56 9.89
N SER A 469 7.01 -19.88 9.28
CA SER A 469 5.81 -20.54 8.75
C SER A 469 6.19 -21.50 7.64
N THR A 470 6.89 -21.01 6.62
CA THR A 470 7.32 -21.81 5.46
C THR A 470 8.23 -22.97 5.86
N ALA A 471 9.17 -22.76 6.78
CA ALA A 471 10.05 -23.81 7.27
C ALA A 471 9.28 -24.93 8.00
N ARG A 472 8.23 -24.60 8.77
CA ARG A 472 7.38 -25.60 9.43
C ARG A 472 6.56 -26.42 8.44
N THR A 473 5.99 -25.77 7.43
CA THR A 473 5.25 -26.46 6.35
C THR A 473 6.15 -27.47 5.66
N ILE A 474 7.38 -27.07 5.36
CA ILE A 474 8.36 -27.88 4.65
C ILE A 474 8.82 -29.07 5.49
N ALA A 475 9.07 -28.86 6.78
CA ALA A 475 9.38 -29.97 7.69
C ALA A 475 8.24 -31.00 7.72
N GLY A 476 6.98 -30.55 7.77
CA GLY A 476 5.81 -31.44 7.73
C GLY A 476 5.64 -32.17 6.40
N ASP A 477 5.83 -31.48 5.28
CA ASP A 477 5.74 -32.08 3.93
C ASP A 477 6.85 -33.11 3.69
N LEU A 478 8.08 -32.84 4.16
CA LEU A 478 9.21 -33.77 4.09
C LEU A 478 9.02 -35.03 4.95
N GLU A 479 8.38 -34.90 6.13
CA GLU A 479 8.04 -36.07 6.96
C GLU A 479 7.01 -36.97 6.25
N ASN A 480 6.05 -36.38 5.54
CA ASN A 480 5.09 -37.14 4.74
C ASN A 480 5.75 -37.84 3.56
N ILE A 481 6.73 -37.19 2.91
CA ILE A 481 7.51 -37.78 1.80
C ILE A 481 8.25 -39.04 2.28
N ASP A 482 8.83 -39.03 3.48
CA ASP A 482 9.55 -40.19 4.02
C ASP A 482 8.60 -41.40 4.21
N LYS A 483 7.43 -41.15 4.81
CA LYS A 483 6.39 -42.19 4.98
C LYS A 483 5.91 -42.74 3.63
N ASP A 484 5.72 -41.87 2.64
CA ASP A 484 5.32 -42.27 1.29
C ASP A 484 6.43 -43.09 0.61
N LEU A 485 7.69 -42.64 0.70
CA LEU A 485 8.86 -43.30 0.13
C LEU A 485 9.02 -44.74 0.62
N LEU A 486 8.83 -44.98 1.93
CA LEU A 486 8.87 -46.33 2.50
C LEU A 486 7.84 -47.27 1.87
N VAL A 487 6.68 -46.76 1.47
CA VAL A 487 5.61 -47.55 0.83
C VAL A 487 5.87 -47.77 -0.66
N ILE A 488 6.29 -46.72 -1.36
CA ILE A 488 6.45 -46.73 -2.82
C ILE A 488 7.84 -47.16 -3.29
N TRP A 489 8.79 -47.42 -2.37
CA TRP A 489 10.16 -47.81 -2.70
C TRP A 489 10.24 -48.96 -3.70
N SER A 490 9.35 -49.95 -3.54
CA SER A 490 9.32 -51.17 -4.36
C SER A 490 8.82 -50.97 -5.80
N GLN A 491 8.40 -49.76 -6.17
CA GLN A 491 7.81 -49.46 -7.47
C GLN A 491 8.90 -49.18 -8.53
N SER A 492 8.73 -49.77 -9.72
CA SER A 492 9.70 -49.65 -10.83
C SER A 492 9.79 -48.26 -11.46
N ASN A 493 8.80 -47.38 -11.22
CA ASN A 493 8.71 -46.04 -11.80
C ASN A 493 9.07 -44.92 -10.80
N LEU A 494 9.70 -45.25 -9.67
CA LEU A 494 9.98 -44.32 -8.57
C LEU A 494 10.80 -43.09 -9.00
N ARG A 495 11.84 -43.28 -9.81
CA ARG A 495 12.68 -42.19 -10.34
C ARG A 495 11.88 -41.15 -11.14
N SER A 496 10.85 -41.61 -11.85
CA SER A 496 9.96 -40.78 -12.67
C SER A 496 8.65 -40.42 -11.97
N ASN A 497 8.57 -40.59 -10.64
CA ASN A 497 7.33 -40.35 -9.92
C ASN A 497 6.98 -38.84 -9.94
N MET A 498 5.89 -38.52 -10.62
CA MET A 498 5.42 -37.14 -10.79
C MET A 498 4.91 -36.51 -9.49
N THR A 499 4.46 -37.30 -8.52
CA THR A 499 3.97 -36.78 -7.24
C THR A 499 5.13 -36.21 -6.41
N LEU A 500 6.20 -37.00 -6.25
CA LEU A 500 7.41 -36.57 -5.56
C LEU A 500 8.10 -35.42 -6.28
N THR A 501 8.17 -35.51 -7.62
CA THR A 501 8.74 -34.44 -8.44
C THR A 501 8.01 -33.13 -8.18
N ARG A 502 6.67 -33.12 -8.20
CA ARG A 502 5.88 -31.89 -7.96
C ARG A 502 6.06 -31.33 -6.55
N GLN A 503 6.16 -32.19 -5.54
CA GLN A 503 6.36 -31.74 -4.17
C GLN A 503 7.75 -31.12 -3.98
N LEU A 504 8.81 -31.79 -4.43
CA LEU A 504 10.19 -31.33 -4.24
C LEU A 504 10.55 -30.12 -5.11
N VAL A 505 9.99 -30.05 -6.32
CA VAL A 505 10.21 -28.92 -7.23
C VAL A 505 9.68 -27.61 -6.63
N ASN A 506 8.63 -27.64 -5.79
CA ASN A 506 8.20 -26.45 -5.05
C ASN A 506 9.30 -25.87 -4.15
N TYR A 507 10.22 -26.70 -3.65
CA TYR A 507 11.30 -26.28 -2.76
C TYR A 507 12.61 -26.00 -3.49
N GLY A 508 12.59 -26.00 -4.83
CA GLY A 508 13.80 -25.80 -5.62
C GLY A 508 14.67 -27.05 -5.74
N ILE A 509 14.11 -28.26 -5.54
CA ILE A 509 14.86 -29.52 -5.49
C ILE A 509 14.39 -30.46 -6.60
N SER A 510 15.33 -31.05 -7.35
CA SER A 510 15.00 -31.99 -8.42
C SER A 510 15.01 -33.44 -7.92
N TRP A 511 13.84 -34.11 -7.98
CA TRP A 511 13.69 -35.48 -7.49
C TRP A 511 14.63 -36.47 -8.18
N SER A 512 14.81 -36.35 -9.50
CA SER A 512 15.67 -37.26 -10.26
C SER A 512 17.13 -37.23 -9.79
N GLN A 513 17.65 -36.04 -9.44
CA GLN A 513 19.02 -35.92 -8.95
C GLN A 513 19.16 -36.48 -7.53
N GLU A 514 18.19 -36.15 -6.65
CA GLU A 514 18.17 -36.69 -5.28
C GLU A 514 18.05 -38.21 -5.25
N TYR A 515 17.22 -38.78 -6.13
CA TYR A 515 17.07 -40.22 -6.27
C TYR A 515 18.39 -40.88 -6.70
N ASP A 516 19.07 -40.31 -7.70
CA ASP A 516 20.34 -40.85 -8.19
C ASP A 516 21.42 -40.79 -7.08
N MET A 517 21.46 -39.72 -6.28
CA MET A 517 22.34 -39.60 -5.11
C MET A 517 22.02 -40.62 -4.01
N LEU A 518 20.74 -40.81 -3.69
CA LEU A 518 20.28 -41.75 -2.67
C LEU A 518 20.64 -43.19 -3.03
N VAL A 519 20.35 -43.58 -4.27
CA VAL A 519 20.68 -44.91 -4.81
C VAL A 519 22.19 -45.12 -4.80
N GLN A 520 22.99 -44.11 -5.20
CA GLN A 520 24.44 -44.20 -5.17
C GLN A 520 24.96 -44.47 -3.74
N ASN A 521 24.51 -43.70 -2.75
CA ASN A 521 24.95 -43.87 -1.36
C ASN A 521 24.60 -45.27 -0.81
N MET A 522 23.38 -45.74 -1.05
CA MET A 522 22.95 -47.10 -0.64
C MET A 522 23.77 -48.20 -1.33
N THR A 523 24.18 -48.02 -2.59
CA THR A 523 25.04 -49.00 -3.27
C THR A 523 26.47 -49.00 -2.74
N SER A 524 27.04 -47.83 -2.41
CA SER A 524 28.40 -47.74 -1.85
C SER A 524 28.49 -48.32 -0.44
N ALA A 525 27.46 -48.14 0.39
CA ALA A 525 27.40 -48.72 1.73
C ALA A 525 27.30 -50.26 1.70
N SER A 526 26.68 -50.83 0.65
CA SER A 526 26.49 -52.28 0.49
C SER A 526 27.69 -53.07 -0.08
N GLY A 527 28.85 -52.44 -0.26
CA GLY A 527 30.06 -53.15 -0.70
C GLY A 527 30.06 -53.61 -2.16
N GLY A 528 29.51 -52.78 -3.06
CA GLY A 528 29.73 -52.85 -4.51
C GLY A 528 29.28 -54.11 -5.26
N SER A 529 28.64 -55.08 -4.60
CA SER A 529 28.38 -56.41 -5.17
C SER A 529 26.92 -56.87 -5.18
N LEU A 530 25.98 -56.03 -4.71
CA LEU A 530 24.55 -56.30 -4.83
C LEU A 530 23.90 -55.18 -5.63
N GLN A 531 23.48 -55.48 -6.86
CA GLN A 531 22.51 -54.64 -7.56
C GLN A 531 21.31 -54.44 -6.62
N LEU A 532 20.98 -53.19 -6.31
CA LEU A 532 19.76 -52.86 -5.56
C LEU A 532 18.58 -53.55 -6.25
N ASN A 533 18.01 -54.57 -5.61
CA ASN A 533 16.79 -55.17 -6.11
C ASN A 533 15.63 -54.26 -5.71
N ILE A 534 15.36 -53.25 -6.55
CA ILE A 534 14.34 -52.22 -6.33
C ILE A 534 12.93 -52.83 -6.18
N SER A 535 12.73 -54.13 -6.45
CA SER A 535 11.45 -54.81 -6.22
C SER A 535 11.25 -55.33 -4.77
N ALA A 536 12.22 -55.14 -3.86
CA ALA A 536 12.14 -55.61 -2.47
C ALA A 536 12.05 -54.43 -1.48
N PRO A 537 11.40 -54.61 -0.31
CA PRO A 537 11.39 -53.62 0.76
C PRO A 537 12.81 -53.38 1.31
N LEU A 538 13.06 -52.15 1.78
CA LEU A 538 14.36 -51.69 2.32
C LEU A 538 14.81 -52.54 3.52
N THR A 539 16.10 -52.90 3.55
CA THR A 539 16.75 -53.48 4.74
C THR A 539 16.99 -52.41 5.81
N ASP A 540 17.24 -52.80 7.06
CA ASP A 540 17.37 -51.84 8.16
C ASP A 540 18.55 -50.85 7.95
N ASN A 541 19.67 -51.30 7.37
CA ASN A 541 20.78 -50.41 7.01
C ASN A 541 20.38 -49.41 5.91
N GLN A 542 19.58 -49.83 4.93
CA GLN A 542 19.11 -48.92 3.88
C GLN A 542 18.08 -47.91 4.40
N LYS A 543 17.30 -48.29 5.43
CA LYS A 543 16.43 -47.32 6.12
C LYS A 543 17.25 -46.26 6.85
N GLU A 544 18.37 -46.64 7.44
CA GLU A 544 19.29 -45.68 8.07
C GLU A 544 19.86 -44.68 7.05
N ASP A 545 20.28 -45.16 5.87
CA ASP A 545 20.72 -44.30 4.77
C ASP A 545 19.61 -43.34 4.29
N LEU A 546 18.36 -43.81 4.26
CA LEU A 546 17.20 -42.98 3.92
C LEU A 546 16.98 -41.87 4.95
N TYR A 547 17.12 -42.15 6.25
CA TYR A 547 16.99 -41.14 7.29
C TYR A 547 18.13 -40.11 7.25
N ILE A 548 19.36 -40.53 6.98
CA ILE A 548 20.49 -39.61 6.77
C ILE A 548 20.22 -38.70 5.57
N TRP A 549 19.72 -39.26 4.47
CA TRP A 549 19.32 -38.49 3.30
C TRP A 549 18.20 -37.49 3.62
N HIS A 550 17.19 -37.90 4.39
CA HIS A 550 16.09 -37.03 4.82
C HIS A 550 16.61 -35.78 5.55
N TRP A 551 17.52 -35.94 6.51
CA TRP A 551 18.10 -34.80 7.24
C TRP A 551 18.89 -33.86 6.32
N ARG A 552 19.65 -34.41 5.37
CA ARG A 552 20.38 -33.63 4.37
C ARG A 552 19.43 -32.90 3.40
N LEU A 553 18.37 -33.55 2.98
CA LEU A 553 17.33 -32.96 2.13
C LEU A 553 16.61 -31.81 2.86
N SER A 554 16.25 -32.03 4.12
CA SER A 554 15.61 -31.03 4.98
C SER A 554 16.50 -29.79 5.15
N LEU A 555 17.80 -29.99 5.40
CA LEU A 555 18.75 -28.88 5.49
C LEU A 555 18.89 -28.13 4.17
N ARG A 556 18.90 -28.84 3.04
CA ARG A 556 18.97 -28.24 1.69
C ARG A 556 17.74 -27.39 1.41
N ALA A 557 16.56 -27.90 1.73
CA ALA A 557 15.31 -27.16 1.61
C ALA A 557 15.34 -25.91 2.51
N LEU A 558 15.80 -26.03 3.76
CA LEU A 558 15.93 -24.91 4.70
C LEU A 558 16.84 -23.79 4.17
N ILE A 559 18.01 -24.15 3.64
CA ILE A 559 18.98 -23.20 3.06
C ILE A 559 18.36 -22.47 1.86
N ARG A 560 17.71 -23.20 0.95
CA ARG A 560 17.05 -22.61 -0.22
C ARG A 560 16.00 -21.58 0.16
N ILE A 561 15.18 -21.87 1.17
CA ILE A 561 14.19 -20.92 1.68
C ILE A 561 14.87 -19.71 2.32
N TYR A 562 15.92 -19.93 3.10
CA TYR A 562 16.68 -18.85 3.72
C TYR A 562 17.28 -17.90 2.66
N GLU A 563 17.83 -18.45 1.57
CA GLU A 563 18.33 -17.67 0.42
C GLU A 563 17.21 -16.85 -0.25
N ILE A 564 15.98 -17.36 -0.33
CA ILE A 564 14.82 -16.61 -0.87
C ILE A 564 14.45 -15.40 0.00
N PHE A 565 14.50 -15.54 1.33
CA PHE A 565 14.12 -14.47 2.25
C PHE A 565 15.25 -13.46 2.54
N MET A 566 16.49 -13.92 2.62
CA MET A 566 17.63 -13.12 3.06
C MET A 566 18.61 -12.77 1.91
N GLY A 567 18.49 -13.41 0.76
CA GLY A 567 19.32 -13.20 -0.43
C GLY A 567 20.44 -14.25 -0.61
N PRO A 568 21.07 -14.33 -1.81
CA PRO A 568 21.96 -15.45 -2.20
C PRO A 568 23.30 -15.57 -1.46
N HIS A 569 23.65 -14.63 -0.58
CA HIS A 569 24.94 -14.58 0.13
C HIS A 569 24.81 -14.14 1.59
N SER A 570 23.64 -14.39 2.18
CA SER A 570 23.34 -13.99 3.57
C SER A 570 23.93 -14.93 4.62
N VAL A 571 24.38 -16.13 4.23
CA VAL A 571 24.94 -17.14 5.14
C VAL A 571 26.38 -16.78 5.51
N SER A 572 26.68 -16.66 6.80
CA SER A 572 28.04 -16.40 7.27
C SER A 572 29.02 -17.52 6.92
N PRO A 573 30.31 -17.20 6.69
CA PRO A 573 31.33 -18.20 6.35
C PRO A 573 31.46 -19.32 7.41
N GLU A 574 31.26 -19.00 8.69
CA GLU A 574 31.26 -19.98 9.78
C GLU A 574 30.10 -20.96 9.66
N THR A 575 28.89 -20.45 9.39
CA THR A 575 27.70 -21.26 9.17
C THR A 575 27.86 -22.13 7.92
N GLN A 576 28.43 -21.58 6.85
CA GLN A 576 28.73 -22.34 5.63
C GLN A 576 29.70 -23.51 5.87
N SER A 577 30.70 -23.31 6.74
CA SER A 577 31.63 -24.38 7.13
C SER A 577 30.90 -25.52 7.86
N ARG A 578 30.01 -25.18 8.81
CA ARG A 578 29.19 -26.18 9.54
C ARG A 578 28.22 -26.92 8.62
N ILE A 579 27.62 -26.23 7.65
CA ILE A 579 26.79 -26.84 6.61
C ILE A 579 27.60 -27.87 5.82
N ASN A 580 28.81 -27.50 5.39
CA ASN A 580 29.67 -28.40 4.63
C ASN A 580 30.07 -29.65 5.44
N ASP A 581 30.38 -29.48 6.72
CA ASP A 581 30.67 -30.59 7.64
C ASP A 581 29.48 -31.55 7.76
N TYR A 582 28.26 -31.02 7.89
CA TYR A 582 27.02 -31.80 7.96
C TYR A 582 26.74 -32.64 6.71
N TYR A 583 27.16 -32.17 5.53
CA TYR A 583 27.03 -32.92 4.28
C TYR A 583 28.15 -33.95 4.06
N GLN A 584 29.35 -33.73 4.60
CA GLN A 584 30.50 -34.62 4.40
C GLN A 584 30.57 -35.74 5.44
N ASN A 585 30.15 -35.47 6.68
CA ASN A 585 30.20 -36.42 7.77
C ASN A 585 28.85 -37.13 7.96
N GLU A 586 28.86 -38.45 8.14
CA GLU A 586 27.65 -39.26 8.38
C GLU A 586 27.24 -39.27 9.86
N THR A 587 28.19 -38.99 10.77
CA THR A 587 27.95 -39.11 12.21
C THR A 587 26.96 -38.06 12.73
N ALA A 588 26.93 -36.86 12.14
CA ALA A 588 26.06 -35.78 12.58
C ALA A 588 24.57 -36.03 12.22
N PRO A 589 24.22 -36.37 10.95
CA PRO A 589 22.86 -36.79 10.62
C PRO A 589 22.40 -38.06 11.35
N GLN A 590 23.30 -39.03 11.58
CA GLN A 590 23.00 -40.23 12.36
C GLN A 590 22.69 -39.91 13.83
N HIS A 591 23.49 -39.05 14.46
CA HIS A 591 23.22 -38.55 15.80
C HIS A 591 21.84 -37.88 15.85
N ASP A 592 21.52 -37.07 14.83
CA ASP A 592 20.27 -36.34 14.79
C ASP A 592 19.04 -37.25 14.64
N HIS A 593 19.15 -38.34 13.88
CA HIS A 593 18.08 -39.34 13.77
C HIS A 593 17.82 -40.11 15.08
N HIS A 594 18.88 -40.46 15.83
CA HIS A 594 18.76 -41.23 17.07
C HIS A 594 18.45 -40.37 18.30
N THR A 595 18.54 -39.03 18.18
CA THR A 595 18.24 -38.12 19.28
C THR A 595 16.73 -38.05 19.50
N PRO A 596 16.23 -38.30 20.74
CA PRO A 596 14.82 -38.19 21.04
C PRO A 596 14.28 -36.79 20.76
N SER A 597 13.02 -36.70 20.33
CA SER A 597 12.33 -35.43 20.04
C SER A 597 12.33 -34.43 21.20
N ASP A 598 12.61 -34.87 22.43
CA ASP A 598 12.60 -34.02 23.61
C ASP A 598 13.92 -33.23 23.81
N SER A 599 15.00 -33.55 23.06
CA SER A 599 16.31 -32.88 23.16
C SER A 599 16.69 -32.08 21.92
N PHE A 600 15.84 -31.13 21.53
CA PHE A 600 16.06 -30.30 20.33
C PHE A 600 17.38 -29.49 20.34
N ALA A 601 17.93 -29.19 21.52
CA ALA A 601 19.17 -28.43 21.67
C ALA A 601 20.43 -29.24 21.27
N ASP A 602 20.35 -30.56 21.33
CA ASP A 602 21.48 -31.47 21.06
C ASP A 602 21.59 -31.86 19.57
N LEU A 603 20.59 -31.49 18.78
CA LEU A 603 20.55 -31.75 17.34
C LEU A 603 21.51 -30.82 16.59
N ASN A 604 22.47 -31.40 15.87
CA ASN A 604 23.40 -30.65 15.02
C ASN A 604 22.63 -29.87 13.94
N TYR A 605 21.55 -30.45 13.41
CA TYR A 605 20.61 -29.79 12.52
C TYR A 605 20.09 -28.46 13.08
N TYR A 606 19.67 -28.42 14.35
CA TYR A 606 19.18 -27.19 14.98
C TYR A 606 20.30 -26.24 15.41
N GLN A 607 21.52 -26.72 15.63
CA GLN A 607 22.68 -25.85 15.85
C GLN A 607 23.08 -25.11 14.57
N VAL A 608 22.99 -25.78 13.41
CA VAL A 608 23.15 -25.14 12.09
C VAL A 608 21.94 -24.25 11.80
N GLY A 609 20.73 -24.75 12.03
CA GLY A 609 19.48 -24.02 11.84
C GLY A 609 19.37 -22.75 12.70
N GLY A 610 19.85 -22.82 13.94
CA GLY A 610 19.89 -21.71 14.89
C GLY A 610 20.81 -20.58 14.42
N ALA A 611 21.87 -20.89 13.67
CA ALA A 611 22.75 -19.88 13.08
C ALA A 611 22.01 -19.01 12.04
N PHE A 612 21.00 -19.55 11.36
CA PHE A 612 20.13 -18.76 10.47
C PHE A 612 19.19 -17.81 11.23
N LEU A 613 18.89 -18.11 12.50
CA LEU A 613 17.98 -17.34 13.36
C LEU A 613 18.72 -16.35 14.27
N THR A 614 20.01 -16.55 14.51
CA THR A 614 20.85 -15.57 15.17
C THR A 614 21.11 -14.41 14.20
N PRO A 615 20.80 -13.16 14.56
CA PRO A 615 21.10 -12.03 13.71
C PRO A 615 22.62 -11.94 13.57
N ASP A 616 23.14 -12.29 12.40
CA ASP A 616 24.50 -11.96 12.05
C ASP A 616 24.64 -10.43 12.09
N SER A 617 25.77 -9.97 12.61
CA SER A 617 26.17 -8.56 12.67
C SER A 617 26.12 -7.82 11.31
N SER A 618 25.91 -8.54 10.21
CA SER A 618 25.65 -8.02 8.86
C SER A 618 24.26 -7.38 8.68
N MET A 619 23.28 -7.67 9.54
CA MET A 619 21.93 -7.05 9.48
C MET A 619 21.97 -5.52 9.75
N PHE A 620 23.10 -5.00 10.22
CA PHE A 620 23.36 -3.57 10.46
C PHE A 620 24.24 -2.89 9.41
N GLN A 621 24.66 -3.59 8.34
CA GLN A 621 25.37 -2.91 7.25
C GLN A 621 24.36 -2.22 6.33
N VAL A 622 24.24 -0.91 6.51
CA VAL A 622 23.68 0.01 5.53
C VAL A 622 24.43 -0.20 4.20
N PRO A 623 23.73 -0.39 3.06
CA PRO A 623 24.41 -0.40 1.76
C PRO A 623 25.10 0.96 1.58
N ASN A 624 26.41 0.94 1.34
CA ASN A 624 27.18 2.12 0.96
C ASN A 624 26.73 2.66 -0.39
#